data_AF-A0A7J3Y042-F1
#
_entry.id   AF-A0A7J3Y042-F1
#
_cell.length_a   1.000
_cell.length_b   1.000
_cell.length_c   1.000
_cell.angle_alpha   90.00
_cell.angle_beta   90.00
_cell.angle_gamma   90.00
#
_symmetry.space_group_name_H-M   'P 1'
#
loop_
_entity.id
_entity.type
_entity.pdbx_description
1 polymer ?
#
loop_
_entity_poly.entity_id
_entity_poly.type
_entity_poly.pdbx_seq_one_letter_code
_entity_poly.pdbx_strand_id
1 'polypeptide(L)'
;MSILCTIGEGIECNGGRLRVEEGVFILEGAKEGPVVFEHKPSQRVLCNGLEFGVSTWGGSSYTTWVPGSDQLKCGVVEGALEEVGERAYLVAAEPLEDRPVVEEYLLRVLRGVIGDKPVFITPPTGGRLGLLENVVESAGDPSTALVEKIKALLKERAPSSADCIAKAVETRFINPGVVSRVVKGEVRVECIQGGGVVFWF
;
A
#
# COMPACT_ATOMS: atom_id res chain seq x y z
N MET A 1 -11.42 -21.62 -1.20
CA MET A 1 -11.90 -21.51 -2.60
C MET A 1 -11.17 -20.30 -3.20
N SER A 2 -10.67 -20.37 -4.44
CA SER A 2 -10.00 -19.20 -5.06
C SER A 2 -11.00 -18.41 -5.91
N ILE A 3 -10.97 -17.08 -5.80
CA ILE A 3 -11.75 -16.21 -6.69
C ILE A 3 -10.87 -15.83 -7.87
N LEU A 4 -11.37 -16.01 -9.08
CA LEU A 4 -10.75 -15.54 -10.33
C LEU A 4 -11.60 -14.38 -10.86
N CYS A 5 -10.95 -13.25 -11.08
CA CYS A 5 -11.51 -12.07 -11.70
C CYS A 5 -10.79 -11.76 -13.01
N THR A 6 -11.52 -11.34 -14.04
CA THR A 6 -10.96 -10.96 -15.35
C THR A 6 -11.20 -9.47 -15.60
N ILE A 7 -10.15 -8.75 -15.97
CA ILE A 7 -10.17 -7.32 -16.29
C ILE A 7 -10.24 -7.13 -17.81
N GLY A 8 -11.36 -6.61 -18.30
CA GLY A 8 -11.63 -6.33 -19.72
C GLY A 8 -12.24 -4.94 -19.91
N GLU A 9 -13.36 -4.84 -20.63
CA GLU A 9 -14.18 -3.61 -20.67
C GLU A 9 -14.89 -3.34 -19.32
N GLY A 10 -15.02 -4.38 -18.51
CA GLY A 10 -15.46 -4.34 -17.12
C GLY A 10 -14.68 -5.35 -16.28
N ILE A 11 -15.23 -5.68 -15.10
CA ILE A 11 -14.64 -6.72 -14.23
C ILE A 11 -15.70 -7.75 -13.92
N GLU A 12 -15.34 -9.01 -14.12
CA GLU A 12 -16.16 -10.17 -13.82
C GLU A 12 -15.39 -11.10 -12.89
N CYS A 13 -16.03 -11.62 -11.85
CA CYS A 13 -15.44 -12.57 -10.91
C CYS A 13 -16.30 -13.82 -10.82
N ASN A 14 -15.67 -15.00 -10.79
CA ASN A 14 -16.37 -16.29 -10.66
C ASN A 14 -16.93 -16.57 -9.24
N GLY A 15 -16.67 -15.67 -8.29
CA GLY A 15 -17.07 -15.77 -6.89
C GLY A 15 -16.91 -14.42 -6.18
N GLY A 16 -17.54 -14.30 -5.00
CA GLY A 16 -17.62 -13.04 -4.26
C GLY A 16 -18.64 -12.05 -4.83
N ARG A 17 -18.91 -10.96 -4.11
CA ARG A 17 -19.74 -9.86 -4.61
C ARG A 17 -18.83 -8.69 -4.97
N LEU A 18 -18.90 -8.27 -6.22
CA LEU A 18 -18.12 -7.15 -6.74
C LEU A 18 -18.94 -5.86 -6.73
N ARG A 19 -18.36 -4.79 -6.20
CA ARG A 19 -18.87 -3.41 -6.32
C ARG A 19 -17.78 -2.51 -6.88
N VAL A 20 -18.18 -1.48 -7.61
CA VAL A 20 -17.25 -0.50 -8.19
C VAL A 20 -17.64 0.88 -7.69
N GLU A 21 -16.69 1.56 -7.06
CA GLU A 21 -16.86 2.89 -6.48
C GLU A 21 -15.70 3.77 -6.96
N GLU A 22 -16.00 4.70 -7.88
CA GLU A 22 -15.04 5.71 -8.37
C GLU A 22 -13.67 5.13 -8.79
N GLY A 23 -13.68 4.01 -9.53
CA GLY A 23 -12.48 3.35 -10.05
C GLY A 23 -11.80 2.38 -9.08
N VAL A 24 -12.33 2.23 -7.85
CA VAL A 24 -11.92 1.17 -6.91
C VAL A 24 -12.95 0.05 -6.92
N PHE A 25 -12.47 -1.17 -7.02
CA PHE A 25 -13.27 -2.39 -6.97
C PHE A 25 -13.23 -2.95 -5.55
N ILE A 26 -14.40 -3.28 -5.01
CA ILE A 26 -14.55 -3.86 -3.67
C ILE A 26 -15.12 -5.26 -3.86
N LEU A 27 -14.30 -6.26 -3.52
CA LEU A 27 -14.69 -7.67 -3.56
C LEU A 27 -15.01 -8.14 -2.14
N GLU A 28 -16.29 -8.45 -1.90
CA GLU A 28 -16.79 -9.01 -0.63
C GLU A 28 -16.74 -10.54 -0.66
N GLY A 29 -16.48 -11.17 0.49
CA GLY A 29 -16.31 -12.62 0.61
C GLY A 29 -14.91 -13.11 0.22
N ALA A 30 -13.94 -12.20 0.10
CA ALA A 30 -12.60 -12.52 -0.38
C ALA A 30 -11.79 -13.39 0.61
N LYS A 31 -12.13 -13.38 1.90
CA LYS A 31 -11.34 -14.05 2.94
C LYS A 31 -11.27 -15.60 2.81
N GLU A 32 -12.08 -16.19 1.94
CA GLU A 32 -12.14 -17.65 1.73
C GLU A 32 -10.98 -18.25 0.91
N GLY A 33 -10.09 -17.40 0.39
CA GLY A 33 -8.88 -17.84 -0.30
C GLY A 33 -8.21 -16.73 -1.12
N PRO A 34 -7.19 -17.08 -1.92
CA PRO A 34 -6.53 -16.12 -2.78
C PRO A 34 -7.47 -15.62 -3.89
N VAL A 35 -7.29 -14.37 -4.27
CA VAL A 35 -7.98 -13.72 -5.38
C VAL A 35 -6.96 -13.53 -6.50
N VAL A 36 -7.29 -14.02 -7.69
CA VAL A 36 -6.46 -13.92 -8.88
C VAL A 36 -7.13 -12.98 -9.87
N PHE A 37 -6.39 -12.03 -10.40
CA PHE A 37 -6.84 -11.10 -11.41
C PHE A 37 -6.11 -11.38 -12.71
N GLU A 38 -6.83 -11.78 -13.76
CA GLU A 38 -6.33 -11.82 -15.12
C GLU A 38 -6.47 -10.45 -15.77
N HIS A 39 -5.40 -9.91 -16.34
CA HIS A 39 -5.39 -8.60 -16.97
C HIS A 39 -4.38 -8.52 -18.11
N LYS A 40 -4.43 -7.40 -18.86
CA LYS A 40 -3.48 -7.13 -19.94
C LYS A 40 -2.06 -6.96 -19.38
N PRO A 41 -1.01 -7.25 -20.17
CA PRO A 41 0.39 -7.06 -19.73
C PRO A 41 0.77 -5.64 -19.33
N SER A 42 0.08 -4.61 -19.84
CA SER A 42 0.31 -3.21 -19.45
C SER A 42 -0.31 -2.83 -18.11
N GLN A 43 -1.22 -3.65 -17.59
CA GLN A 43 -2.02 -3.35 -16.40
C GLN A 43 -1.46 -4.02 -15.15
N ARG A 44 -1.71 -3.44 -13.99
CA ARG A 44 -1.48 -4.06 -12.68
C ARG A 44 -2.69 -3.83 -11.80
N VAL A 45 -3.14 -4.88 -11.12
CA VAL A 45 -4.21 -4.78 -10.12
C VAL A 45 -3.60 -4.64 -8.72
N LEU A 46 -3.74 -3.47 -8.11
CA LEU A 46 -3.19 -3.17 -6.80
C LEU A 46 -4.31 -3.24 -5.76
N CYS A 47 -4.10 -3.99 -4.67
CA CYS A 47 -5.10 -4.15 -3.61
C CYS A 47 -4.52 -3.91 -2.21
N ASN A 48 -5.41 -3.75 -1.23
CA ASN A 48 -5.06 -3.62 0.19
C ASN A 48 -4.86 -4.98 0.91
N GLY A 49 -4.44 -6.01 0.16
CA GLY A 49 -4.22 -7.36 0.67
C GLY A 49 -2.91 -7.54 1.45
N LEU A 50 -2.70 -8.73 1.98
CA LEU A 50 -1.53 -9.10 2.79
C LEU A 50 -0.37 -9.59 1.94
N GLU A 51 -0.64 -10.30 0.85
CA GLU A 51 0.40 -10.84 -0.02
C GLU A 51 0.04 -10.58 -1.47
N PHE A 52 1.07 -10.37 -2.27
CA PHE A 52 1.00 -9.94 -3.65
C PHE A 52 1.97 -10.78 -4.47
N GLY A 53 1.50 -11.25 -5.63
CA GLY A 53 2.35 -11.94 -6.60
C GLY A 53 1.95 -11.58 -8.02
N VAL A 54 2.93 -11.58 -8.92
CA VAL A 54 2.72 -11.36 -10.36
C VAL A 54 3.22 -12.59 -11.10
N SER A 55 2.46 -13.03 -12.09
CA SER A 55 2.86 -14.11 -13.00
C SER A 55 2.35 -13.85 -14.41
N THR A 56 2.98 -14.48 -15.38
CA THR A 56 2.59 -14.38 -16.80
C THR A 56 2.36 -15.78 -17.34
N TRP A 57 1.21 -16.02 -17.94
CA TRP A 57 0.87 -17.31 -18.53
C TRP A 57 -0.02 -17.12 -19.75
N GLY A 58 0.23 -17.87 -20.83
CA GLY A 58 -0.61 -17.82 -22.04
C GLY A 58 -0.71 -16.46 -22.74
N GLY A 59 0.22 -15.52 -22.48
CA GLY A 59 0.15 -14.14 -23.00
C GLY A 59 -0.66 -13.16 -22.14
N SER A 60 -1.35 -13.65 -21.11
CA SER A 60 -2.01 -12.85 -20.08
C SER A 60 -1.07 -12.60 -18.90
N SER A 61 -1.31 -11.50 -18.18
CA SER A 61 -0.68 -11.23 -16.88
C SER A 61 -1.68 -11.46 -15.76
N TYR A 62 -1.19 -12.00 -14.65
CA TYR A 62 -1.99 -12.35 -13.50
C TYR A 62 -1.40 -11.72 -12.24
N THR A 63 -2.23 -10.98 -11.51
CA THR A 63 -1.93 -10.57 -10.14
C THR A 63 -2.68 -11.46 -9.16
N THR A 64 -1.97 -12.01 -8.17
CA THR A 64 -2.57 -12.76 -7.07
C THR A 64 -2.50 -11.96 -5.77
N TRP A 65 -3.60 -12.00 -5.01
CA TRP A 65 -3.76 -11.33 -3.73
C TRP A 65 -4.23 -12.30 -2.66
N VAL A 66 -3.58 -12.28 -1.50
CA VAL A 66 -4.10 -12.89 -0.26
C VAL A 66 -4.85 -11.81 0.54
N PRO A 67 -6.17 -11.91 0.72
CA PRO A 67 -6.93 -10.90 1.45
C PRO A 67 -6.63 -10.93 2.96
N GLY A 68 -6.55 -9.74 3.56
CA GLY A 68 -6.41 -9.60 5.02
C GLY A 68 -7.73 -9.43 5.77
N SER A 69 -8.82 -9.25 5.03
CA SER A 69 -10.16 -8.97 5.54
C SER A 69 -11.20 -9.53 4.56
N ASP A 70 -12.48 -9.43 4.93
CA ASP A 70 -13.59 -9.87 4.08
C ASP A 70 -13.79 -9.01 2.82
N GLN A 71 -13.33 -7.75 2.89
CA GLN A 71 -13.38 -6.80 1.78
C GLN A 71 -11.97 -6.55 1.23
N LEU A 72 -11.71 -7.04 0.03
CA LEU A 72 -10.52 -6.69 -0.73
C LEU A 72 -10.83 -5.49 -1.62
N LYS A 73 -10.13 -4.38 -1.39
CA LYS A 73 -10.24 -3.16 -2.21
C LYS A 73 -9.09 -3.10 -3.19
N CYS A 74 -9.40 -2.93 -4.46
CA CYS A 74 -8.44 -2.99 -5.56
C CYS A 74 -8.63 -1.84 -6.54
N GLY A 75 -7.58 -1.48 -7.27
CA GLY A 75 -7.67 -0.62 -8.45
C GLY A 75 -6.71 -1.11 -9.53
N VAL A 76 -6.94 -0.63 -10.76
CA VAL A 76 -6.09 -0.95 -11.91
C VAL A 76 -5.21 0.27 -12.20
N VAL A 77 -3.93 0.02 -12.44
CA VAL A 77 -2.98 1.02 -12.93
C VAL A 77 -2.31 0.52 -14.19
N GLU A 78 -1.91 1.44 -15.07
CA GLU A 78 -1.09 1.14 -16.23
C GLU A 78 0.38 1.36 -15.89
N GLY A 79 1.24 0.47 -16.36
CA GLY A 79 2.69 0.60 -16.24
C GLY A 79 3.43 -0.70 -15.96
N ALA A 80 4.74 -0.63 -16.12
CA ALA A 80 5.66 -1.64 -15.62
C ALA A 80 5.68 -1.61 -14.09
N LEU A 81 5.85 -2.78 -13.48
CA LEU A 81 5.99 -2.92 -12.04
C LEU A 81 7.39 -3.42 -11.72
N GLU A 82 8.10 -2.68 -10.89
CA GLU A 82 9.45 -3.02 -10.46
C GLU A 82 9.52 -3.11 -8.94
N GLU A 83 10.15 -4.16 -8.43
CA GLU A 83 10.45 -4.24 -7.00
C GLU A 83 11.66 -3.35 -6.68
N VAL A 84 11.44 -2.35 -5.81
CA VAL A 84 12.42 -1.32 -5.43
C VAL A 84 12.88 -1.46 -3.98
N GLY A 85 12.28 -2.39 -3.24
CA GLY A 85 12.62 -2.72 -1.86
C GLY A 85 11.82 -3.92 -1.40
N GLU A 86 12.10 -4.42 -0.19
CA GLU A 86 11.38 -5.57 0.34
C GLU A 86 9.87 -5.27 0.41
N ARG A 87 9.08 -6.00 -0.39
CA ARG A 87 7.62 -5.84 -0.50
C ARG A 87 7.22 -4.40 -0.88
N ALA A 88 8.08 -3.69 -1.60
CA ALA A 88 7.84 -2.35 -2.11
C ALA A 88 8.03 -2.31 -3.63
N TYR A 89 7.01 -1.82 -4.32
CA TYR A 89 6.94 -1.87 -5.78
C TYR A 89 6.68 -0.48 -6.33
N LEU A 90 7.38 -0.13 -7.40
CA LEU A 90 7.16 1.07 -8.17
C LEU A 90 6.42 0.73 -9.45
N VAL A 91 5.37 1.48 -9.75
CA VAL A 91 4.69 1.47 -11.03
C VAL A 91 5.22 2.63 -11.85
N ALA A 92 5.75 2.35 -13.04
CA ALA A 92 6.27 3.35 -13.96
C ALA A 92 5.62 3.19 -15.33
N ALA A 93 5.38 4.30 -16.03
CA ALA A 93 4.79 4.27 -17.37
C ALA A 93 5.66 3.46 -18.36
N GLU A 94 6.97 3.54 -18.19
CA GLU A 94 7.98 2.80 -18.95
C GLU A 94 8.93 2.09 -18.00
N PRO A 95 9.56 0.97 -18.42
CA PRO A 95 10.62 0.34 -17.66
C PRO A 95 11.72 1.34 -17.32
N LEU A 96 12.18 1.36 -16.08
CA LEU A 96 13.17 2.33 -15.64
C LEU A 96 14.57 1.81 -15.99
N GLU A 97 15.35 2.62 -16.72
CA GLU A 97 16.76 2.32 -16.95
C GLU A 97 17.54 2.36 -15.63
N ASP A 98 17.26 3.38 -14.82
CA ASP A 98 17.82 3.55 -13.48
C ASP A 98 16.71 3.45 -12.42
N ARG A 99 16.87 2.50 -11.49
CA ARG A 99 15.93 2.34 -10.39
C ARG A 99 16.04 3.53 -9.43
N PRO A 100 14.93 4.21 -9.11
CA PRO A 100 14.96 5.29 -8.14
C PRO A 100 15.34 4.74 -6.77
N VAL A 101 16.16 5.51 -6.06
CA VAL A 101 16.50 5.22 -4.68
C VAL A 101 15.30 5.55 -3.81
N VAL A 102 14.63 4.50 -3.31
CA VAL A 102 13.55 4.66 -2.32
C VAL A 102 14.14 4.45 -0.93
N GLU A 103 13.88 5.38 -0.01
CA GLU A 103 14.41 5.28 1.35
C GLU A 103 13.79 4.10 2.12
N GLU A 104 14.58 3.05 2.33
CA GLU A 104 14.19 1.84 3.06
C GLU A 104 13.68 2.13 4.48
N TYR A 105 14.22 3.17 5.13
CA TYR A 105 13.73 3.61 6.44
C TYR A 105 12.24 4.00 6.38
N LEU A 106 11.85 4.82 5.39
CA LEU A 106 10.47 5.28 5.24
C LEU A 106 9.54 4.13 4.85
N LEU A 107 10.00 3.21 3.98
CA LEU A 107 9.23 2.00 3.65
C LEU A 107 8.95 1.15 4.89
N ARG A 108 9.96 0.93 5.75
CA ARG A 108 9.77 0.20 7.02
C ARG A 108 8.82 0.92 7.97
N VAL A 109 8.90 2.25 8.06
CA VAL A 109 7.96 3.03 8.87
C VAL A 109 6.55 2.87 8.35
N LEU A 110 6.33 3.06 7.05
CA LEU A 110 5.01 2.90 6.42
C LEU A 110 4.46 1.49 6.65
N ARG A 111 5.26 0.44 6.40
CA ARG A 111 4.90 -0.96 6.69
C ARG A 111 4.55 -1.17 8.17
N GLY A 112 5.30 -0.54 9.09
CA GLY A 112 4.99 -0.54 10.52
C GLY A 112 3.62 0.06 10.82
N VAL A 113 3.22 1.11 10.10
CA VAL A 113 1.89 1.74 10.21
C VAL A 113 0.80 0.86 9.62
N ILE A 114 0.98 0.29 8.42
CA ILE A 114 -0.07 -0.43 7.66
C ILE A 114 -0.13 -1.94 7.93
N GLY A 115 0.79 -2.51 8.71
CA GLY A 115 0.80 -3.93 9.08
C GLY A 115 1.50 -4.83 8.06
N ASP A 116 2.68 -4.42 7.60
CA ASP A 116 3.57 -5.17 6.69
C ASP A 116 2.98 -5.54 5.32
N LYS A 117 1.90 -4.86 4.92
CA LYS A 117 1.32 -5.00 3.59
C LYS A 117 2.30 -4.53 2.50
N PRO A 118 2.22 -5.09 1.28
CA PRO A 118 2.99 -4.61 0.14
C PRO A 118 2.71 -3.14 -0.14
N VAL A 119 3.75 -2.34 -0.35
CA VAL A 119 3.66 -0.90 -0.67
C VAL A 119 3.77 -0.71 -2.18
N PHE A 120 2.89 0.09 -2.77
CA PHE A 120 2.95 0.48 -4.17
C PHE A 120 3.15 1.97 -4.30
N ILE A 121 4.19 2.36 -5.00
CA ILE A 121 4.47 3.74 -5.37
C ILE A 121 3.99 3.90 -6.80
N THR A 122 3.06 4.81 -7.05
CA THR A 122 2.44 4.99 -8.37
C THR A 122 2.50 6.45 -8.79
N PRO A 123 2.40 6.75 -10.09
CA PRO A 123 2.07 8.10 -10.52
C PRO A 123 0.71 8.51 -9.93
N PRO A 124 0.43 9.82 -9.81
CA PRO A 124 -0.90 10.27 -9.38
C PRO A 124 -1.97 9.75 -10.33
N THR A 125 -2.90 8.97 -9.79
CA THR A 125 -4.00 8.37 -10.57
C THR A 125 -5.23 9.25 -10.59
N GLY A 126 -5.31 10.23 -9.68
CA GLY A 126 -6.43 11.17 -9.57
C GLY A 126 -7.74 10.54 -9.11
N GLY A 127 -7.72 9.28 -8.67
CA GLY A 127 -8.89 8.51 -8.24
C GLY A 127 -8.79 8.02 -6.80
N ARG A 128 -9.78 7.23 -6.35
CA ARG A 128 -9.81 6.68 -4.99
C ARG A 128 -8.71 5.66 -4.70
N LEU A 129 -7.95 5.22 -5.71
CA LEU A 129 -6.86 4.26 -5.52
C LEU A 129 -5.77 4.82 -4.60
N GLY A 130 -5.44 6.11 -4.70
CA GLY A 130 -4.51 6.80 -3.80
C GLY A 130 -4.95 6.82 -2.33
N LEU A 131 -6.23 6.56 -2.06
CA LEU A 131 -6.76 6.45 -0.69
C LEU A 131 -6.47 5.09 -0.05
N LEU A 132 -6.06 4.07 -0.81
CA LEU A 132 -5.61 2.81 -0.22
C LEU A 132 -4.36 3.07 0.62
N GLU A 133 -4.35 2.57 1.85
CA GLU A 133 -3.27 2.80 2.83
C GLU A 133 -1.87 2.40 2.31
N ASN A 134 -1.83 1.42 1.42
CA ASN A 134 -0.60 0.85 0.87
C ASN A 134 -0.24 1.35 -0.52
N VAL A 135 -0.98 2.35 -1.04
CA VAL A 135 -0.68 3.06 -2.28
C VAL A 135 -0.17 4.47 -1.96
N VAL A 136 0.98 4.81 -2.53
CA VAL A 136 1.71 6.06 -2.37
C VAL A 136 1.79 6.73 -3.74
N GLU A 137 0.98 7.76 -3.96
CA GLU A 137 1.02 8.51 -5.21
C GLU A 137 2.17 9.52 -5.18
N SER A 138 3.09 9.43 -6.14
CA SER A 138 4.24 10.31 -6.29
C SER A 138 4.33 10.88 -7.70
N ALA A 139 4.32 12.21 -7.80
CA ALA A 139 4.60 12.93 -9.05
C ALA A 139 6.10 13.21 -9.28
N GLY A 140 6.96 12.78 -8.35
CA GLY A 140 8.38 13.12 -8.32
C GLY A 140 9.12 12.23 -7.32
N ASP A 141 9.84 12.84 -6.38
CA ASP A 141 10.58 12.11 -5.34
C ASP A 141 9.65 11.23 -4.48
N PRO A 142 9.81 9.89 -4.53
CA PRO A 142 9.02 8.97 -3.72
C PRO A 142 9.16 9.19 -2.21
N SER A 143 10.29 9.71 -1.74
CA SER A 143 10.56 9.90 -0.31
C SER A 143 9.64 10.95 0.30
N THR A 144 9.44 12.06 -0.41
CA THR A 144 8.47 13.10 -0.04
C THR A 144 7.05 12.53 0.03
N ALA A 145 6.63 11.76 -0.98
CA ALA A 145 5.30 11.14 -1.00
C ALA A 145 5.10 10.12 0.14
N LEU A 146 6.13 9.34 0.46
CA LEU A 146 6.11 8.40 1.57
C LEU A 146 5.91 9.10 2.92
N VAL A 147 6.64 10.19 3.17
CA VAL A 147 6.49 10.98 4.42
C VAL A 147 5.06 11.50 4.56
N GLU A 148 4.49 12.07 3.51
CA GLU A 148 3.12 12.59 3.54
C GLU A 148 2.09 11.48 3.75
N LYS A 149 2.27 10.31 3.13
CA LYS A 149 1.42 9.14 3.38
C LYS A 149 1.50 8.67 4.84
N ILE A 150 2.71 8.57 5.39
CA ILE A 150 2.94 8.19 6.78
C ILE A 150 2.23 9.16 7.73
N LYS A 151 2.38 10.47 7.52
CA LYS A 151 1.70 11.50 8.32
C LYS A 151 0.19 11.35 8.29
N ALA A 152 -0.40 11.16 7.11
CA ALA A 152 -1.84 11.00 6.96
C ALA A 152 -2.34 9.78 7.75
N LEU A 153 -1.69 8.63 7.59
CA LEU A 153 -2.08 7.40 8.28
C LEU A 153 -1.84 7.45 9.80
N LEU A 154 -0.79 8.13 10.26
CA LEU A 154 -0.55 8.34 11.69
C LEU A 154 -1.65 9.20 12.32
N LYS A 155 -2.14 10.24 11.62
CA LYS A 155 -3.26 11.06 12.10
C LYS A 155 -4.55 10.24 12.25
N GLU A 156 -4.77 9.26 11.38
CA GLU A 156 -5.92 8.36 11.47
C GLU A 156 -5.79 7.34 12.60
N ARG A 157 -4.60 6.75 12.79
CA ARG A 157 -4.40 5.60 13.69
C ARG A 157 -3.94 5.96 15.10
N ALA A 158 -3.19 7.05 15.25
CA ALA A 158 -2.62 7.49 16.52
C ALA A 158 -2.72 9.01 16.67
N PRO A 159 -3.95 9.58 16.60
CA PRO A 159 -4.18 11.02 16.47
C PRO A 159 -3.53 11.86 17.58
N SER A 160 -3.53 11.37 18.82
CA SER A 160 -2.96 12.07 19.97
C SER A 160 -1.44 12.24 19.92
N SER A 161 -0.75 11.43 19.12
CA SER A 161 0.72 11.41 19.03
C SER A 161 1.24 11.60 17.61
N ALA A 162 0.36 11.80 16.63
CA ALA A 162 0.68 11.77 15.21
C ALA A 162 1.77 12.79 14.84
N ASP A 163 1.63 14.05 15.28
CA ASP A 163 2.53 15.13 14.88
C ASP A 163 3.96 14.93 15.42
N CYS A 164 4.12 14.48 16.67
CA CYS A 164 5.43 14.26 17.24
C CYS A 164 6.10 12.98 16.72
N ILE A 165 5.33 11.93 16.45
CA ILE A 165 5.85 10.73 15.77
C ILE A 165 6.28 11.08 14.34
N ALA A 166 5.46 11.83 13.60
CA ALA A 166 5.80 12.28 12.25
C ALA A 166 7.12 13.07 12.24
N LYS A 167 7.28 14.02 13.16
CA LYS A 167 8.53 14.77 13.32
C LYS A 167 9.71 13.86 13.66
N ALA A 168 9.53 12.86 14.53
CA ALA A 168 10.56 11.89 14.85
C ALA A 168 10.94 10.98 13.67
N VAL A 169 9.98 10.67 12.79
CA VAL A 169 10.22 9.96 11.52
C VAL A 169 11.02 10.83 10.54
N GLU A 170 10.60 12.07 10.31
CA GLU A 170 11.31 13.01 9.42
C GLU A 170 12.77 13.22 9.82
N THR A 171 13.01 13.28 11.13
CA THR A 171 14.35 13.48 11.71
C THR A 171 15.11 12.17 11.95
N ARG A 172 14.52 11.02 11.59
CA ARG A 172 15.10 9.67 11.73
C ARG A 172 15.47 9.27 13.16
N PHE A 173 14.83 9.86 14.17
CA PHE A 173 15.08 9.57 15.59
C PHE A 173 14.26 8.41 16.16
N ILE A 174 13.31 7.85 15.40
CA ILE A 174 12.46 6.75 15.84
C ILE A 174 12.73 5.46 15.06
N ASN A 175 12.81 4.34 15.77
CA ASN A 175 12.90 3.03 15.14
C ASN A 175 11.55 2.64 14.50
N PRO A 176 11.50 2.15 13.24
CA PRO A 176 10.25 1.75 12.59
C PRO A 176 9.43 0.72 13.37
N GLY A 177 10.09 -0.20 14.09
CA GLY A 177 9.42 -1.17 14.96
C GLY A 177 8.66 -0.53 16.11
N VAL A 178 9.14 0.61 16.64
CA VAL A 178 8.42 1.37 17.67
C VAL A 178 7.16 1.99 17.08
N VAL A 179 7.22 2.54 15.86
CA VAL A 179 6.02 3.09 15.18
C VAL A 179 4.91 2.04 15.09
N SER A 180 5.26 0.81 14.72
CA SER A 180 4.27 -0.28 14.65
C SER A 180 3.62 -0.58 16.00
N ARG A 181 4.40 -0.64 17.07
CA ARG A 181 3.90 -0.88 18.43
C ARG A 181 3.00 0.24 18.92
N VAL A 182 3.32 1.50 18.57
CA VAL A 182 2.47 2.66 18.90
C VAL A 182 1.14 2.56 18.18
N VAL A 183 1.14 2.25 16.88
CA VAL A 183 -0.10 2.08 16.10
C VAL A 183 -0.96 0.93 16.63
N LYS A 184 -0.35 -0.12 17.18
CA LYS A 184 -1.04 -1.23 17.85
C LYS A 184 -1.52 -0.89 19.28
N GLY A 185 -1.15 0.27 19.81
CA GLY A 185 -1.46 0.68 21.19
C GLY A 185 -0.63 -0.03 22.27
N GLU A 186 0.44 -0.72 21.89
CA GLU A 186 1.33 -1.45 22.80
C GLU A 186 2.34 -0.54 23.51
N VAL A 187 2.59 0.65 22.95
CA VAL A 187 3.50 1.67 23.50
C VAL A 187 2.75 2.97 23.62
N ARG A 188 2.76 3.58 24.81
CA ARG A 188 2.20 4.93 24.99
C ARG A 188 3.22 5.97 24.60
N VAL A 189 2.74 6.99 23.90
CA VAL A 189 3.57 8.09 23.40
C VAL A 189 3.02 9.41 23.90
N GLU A 190 3.92 10.25 24.40
CA GLU A 190 3.60 11.62 24.76
C GLU A 190 4.49 12.59 23.98
N CYS A 191 3.85 13.57 23.34
CA CYS A 191 4.53 14.66 22.67
C CYS A 191 5.02 15.68 23.71
N ILE A 192 6.30 16.00 23.70
CA ILE A 192 6.89 17.03 24.57
C ILE A 192 6.87 18.38 23.85
N GLN A 193 6.67 19.47 24.59
CA GLN A 193 6.90 20.83 24.06
C GLN A 193 8.30 20.95 23.43
N GLY A 194 8.38 21.51 22.22
CA GLY A 194 9.60 21.55 21.39
C GLY A 194 9.70 20.43 20.34
N GLY A 195 8.78 19.46 20.37
CA GLY A 195 8.71 18.37 19.39
C GLY A 195 9.61 17.19 19.73
N GLY A 196 9.90 16.99 21.02
CA GLY A 196 10.42 15.73 21.53
C GLY A 196 9.32 14.68 21.69
N VAL A 197 9.72 13.43 21.87
CA VAL A 197 8.81 12.30 22.11
C VAL A 197 9.30 11.51 23.33
N VAL A 198 8.38 11.14 24.21
CA VAL A 198 8.60 10.12 25.26
C VAL A 198 7.85 8.85 24.90
N PHE A 199 8.52 7.70 25.03
CA PHE A 199 7.93 6.38 24.91
C PHE A 199 7.89 5.70 26.27
N TRP A 200 6.73 5.13 26.61
CA TRP A 200 6.55 4.31 27.80
C TRP A 200 6.40 2.85 27.36
N PHE A 201 7.36 2.00 27.76
CA PHE A 201 7.46 0.59 27.39
C PHE A 201 6.91 -0.35 28.45
#